data_AF-A0A2I1C8K2-F1
#
_entry.id   AF-A0A2I1C8K2-F1
#
_cell.length_a   1.000
_cell.length_b   1.000
_cell.length_c   1.000
_cell.angle_alpha   90.00
_cell.angle_beta   90.00
_cell.angle_gamma   90.00
#
_symmetry.space_group_name_H-M   'P 1'
#
loop_
_entity.id
_entity.type
_entity.pdbx_description
1 polymer ?
#
loop_
_entity_poly.entity_id
_entity_poly.type
_entity_poly.pdbx_seq_one_letter_code
_entity_poly.pdbx_strand_id
1 'polypeptide(L)'
;METFAAALSSSWQVTLSCTALLGIVCHQIFRQPVEVDSWGWKMVITYFSVLGSVLVGYILSTELSLASAILRTYSAGAAFLVGLSVCGSFVESISVGSYLFSVYDTARTLQYHLHVQKLHSKYGDFVRTGPREVTVLRASAVELIYGSSSKCTKGTWYDQNSGNPDKVGIENVRDKEKHRVRRKAWDKGLGFRALKTYETRVSGKVNQLMTRIGTGKPVNITQDNIFYAFDVMGDIAFSKDFHMLR
;
A
#
# COMPACT_ATOMS: atom_id res chain seq x y z
N MET A 1 -29.38 28.86 0.96
CA MET A 1 -29.49 28.57 -0.48
C MET A 1 -29.06 29.76 -1.33
N GLU A 2 -29.42 31.00 -0.96
CA GLU A 2 -29.04 32.22 -1.72
C GLU A 2 -27.53 32.42 -1.87
N THR A 3 -26.74 32.17 -0.82
CA THR A 3 -25.27 32.28 -0.88
C THR A 3 -24.62 31.26 -1.83
N PHE A 4 -25.19 30.07 -1.95
CA PHE A 4 -24.70 29.02 -2.84
C PHE A 4 -25.06 29.32 -4.31
N ALA A 5 -26.29 29.77 -4.56
CA ALA A 5 -26.70 30.23 -5.88
C ALA A 5 -25.87 31.43 -6.36
N ALA A 6 -25.57 32.38 -5.47
CA ALA A 6 -24.69 33.53 -5.75
C ALA A 6 -23.24 33.10 -6.05
N ALA A 7 -22.74 32.05 -5.40
CA ALA A 7 -21.42 31.51 -5.69
C ALA A 7 -21.37 30.82 -7.07
N LEU A 8 -22.43 30.11 -7.47
CA LEU A 8 -22.53 29.47 -8.78
C LEU A 8 -22.70 30.48 -9.93
N SER A 9 -23.35 31.62 -9.68
CA SER A 9 -23.49 32.69 -10.69
C SER A 9 -22.24 33.55 -10.87
N SER A 10 -21.18 33.31 -10.08
CA SER A 10 -19.90 34.01 -10.20
C SER A 10 -19.20 33.76 -11.54
N SER A 11 -18.26 34.65 -11.88
CA SER A 11 -17.45 34.50 -13.10
C SER A 11 -16.63 33.20 -13.06
N TRP A 12 -16.45 32.57 -14.22
CA TRP A 12 -15.74 31.30 -14.30
C TRP A 12 -14.29 31.41 -13.79
N GLN A 13 -13.63 32.56 -13.97
CA GLN A 13 -12.28 32.82 -13.48
C GLN A 13 -12.21 32.78 -11.94
N VAL A 14 -13.22 33.36 -11.27
CA VAL A 14 -13.31 33.32 -9.80
C VAL A 14 -13.54 31.89 -9.33
N THR A 15 -14.43 31.14 -9.99
CA THR A 15 -14.67 29.73 -9.66
C THR A 15 -13.38 28.90 -9.78
N LEU A 16 -12.64 29.01 -10.90
CA LEU A 16 -11.39 28.27 -11.10
C LEU A 16 -10.32 28.65 -10.08
N SER A 17 -10.18 29.94 -9.77
CA SER A 17 -9.19 30.42 -8.80
C SER A 17 -9.49 29.89 -7.40
N CYS A 18 -10.76 29.96 -6.97
CA CYS A 18 -11.20 29.45 -5.69
C CYS A 18 -11.04 27.92 -5.57
N THR A 19 -11.38 27.15 -6.61
CA THR A 19 -11.22 25.69 -6.57
C THR A 19 -9.75 25.27 -6.61
N ALA A 20 -8.88 25.99 -7.34
CA ALA A 20 -7.45 25.76 -7.30
C ALA A 20 -6.86 26.06 -5.92
N LEU A 21 -7.25 27.17 -5.28
CA LEU A 21 -6.85 27.50 -3.91
C LEU A 21 -7.35 26.46 -2.91
N LEU A 22 -8.58 25.97 -3.04
CA LEU A 22 -9.11 24.88 -2.22
C LEU A 22 -8.26 23.61 -2.40
N GLY A 23 -7.86 23.27 -3.62
CA GLY A 23 -6.96 22.15 -3.91
C GLY A 23 -5.61 22.28 -3.19
N ILE A 24 -5.03 23.48 -3.18
CA ILE A 24 -3.79 23.79 -2.46
C ILE A 24 -3.98 23.61 -0.94
N VAL A 25 -5.05 24.16 -0.37
CA VAL A 25 -5.36 24.04 1.07
C VAL A 25 -5.57 22.57 1.45
N CYS A 26 -6.33 21.81 0.66
CA CYS A 26 -6.50 20.38 0.85
C CYS A 26 -5.16 19.63 0.81
N HIS A 27 -4.28 19.96 -0.13
CA HIS A 27 -2.93 19.37 -0.17
C HIS A 27 -2.15 19.62 1.13
N GLN A 28 -2.17 20.86 1.66
CA GLN A 28 -1.45 21.19 2.90
C GLN A 28 -2.04 20.46 4.11
N ILE A 29 -3.36 20.28 4.15
CA ILE A 29 -4.01 19.44 5.17
C ILE A 29 -3.57 17.98 5.04
N PHE A 30 -3.49 17.45 3.82
CA PHE A 30 -3.05 16.07 3.58
C PHE A 30 -1.55 15.81 3.81
N ARG A 31 -0.73 16.87 3.90
CA ARG A 31 0.68 16.75 4.35
C ARG A 31 0.82 16.46 5.84
N GLN A 32 -0.23 16.66 6.64
CA GLN A 32 -0.25 16.23 8.05
C GLN A 32 -0.15 14.69 8.15
N PRO A 33 0.08 14.07 9.33
CA PRO A 33 0.31 12.62 9.46
C PRO A 33 -0.92 11.74 9.16
N VAL A 34 -1.82 12.20 8.29
CA VAL A 34 -2.96 11.45 7.78
C VAL A 34 -2.47 10.49 6.69
N GLU A 35 -2.81 9.22 6.85
CA GLU A 35 -2.52 8.15 5.90
C GLU A 35 -3.58 8.11 4.81
N VAL A 36 -3.52 9.10 3.90
CA VAL A 36 -4.45 9.28 2.78
C VAL A 36 -4.63 8.01 1.94
N ASP A 37 -3.60 7.18 1.84
CA ASP A 37 -3.61 5.92 1.09
C ASP A 37 -4.73 4.97 1.56
N SER A 38 -5.09 5.00 2.85
CA SER A 38 -6.18 4.17 3.40
C SER A 38 -7.60 4.69 3.06
N TRP A 39 -7.70 5.89 2.49
CA TRP A 39 -8.97 6.58 2.19
C TRP A 39 -9.22 6.74 0.69
N GLY A 40 -8.39 6.16 -0.17
CA GLY A 40 -8.41 6.40 -1.62
C GLY A 40 -9.80 6.33 -2.24
N TRP A 41 -10.54 5.23 -2.04
CA TRP A 41 -11.89 5.08 -2.59
C TRP A 41 -12.90 6.08 -2.01
N LYS A 42 -12.81 6.39 -0.71
CA LYS A 42 -13.67 7.39 -0.08
C LYS A 42 -13.43 8.77 -0.70
N MET A 43 -12.16 9.13 -0.92
CA MET A 43 -11.81 10.40 -1.57
C MET A 43 -12.32 10.49 -3.00
N VAL A 44 -12.18 9.41 -3.79
CA VAL A 44 -12.71 9.33 -5.16
C VAL A 44 -14.23 9.50 -5.17
N ILE A 45 -14.94 8.76 -4.33
CA ILE A 45 -16.40 8.86 -4.21
C ILE A 45 -16.80 10.28 -3.79
N THR A 46 -16.19 10.84 -2.74
CA THR A 46 -16.49 12.20 -2.28
C THR A 46 -16.23 13.24 -3.37
N TYR A 47 -15.12 13.13 -4.11
CA TYR A 47 -14.81 14.03 -5.23
C TYR A 47 -15.90 14.00 -6.30
N PHE A 48 -16.28 12.81 -6.78
CA PHE A 48 -17.32 12.68 -7.81
C PHE A 48 -18.72 13.06 -7.28
N SER A 49 -19.03 12.77 -6.01
CA SER A 49 -20.27 13.24 -5.38
C SER A 49 -20.33 14.76 -5.31
N VAL A 50 -19.25 15.43 -4.93
CA VAL A 50 -19.18 16.91 -4.89
C VAL A 50 -19.32 17.49 -6.30
N LEU A 51 -18.63 16.93 -7.30
CA LEU A 51 -18.81 17.36 -8.70
C LEU A 51 -20.24 17.17 -9.18
N GLY A 52 -20.87 16.04 -8.87
CA GLY A 52 -22.27 15.78 -9.19
C GLY A 52 -23.22 16.80 -8.55
N SER A 53 -23.01 17.12 -7.26
CA SER A 53 -23.79 18.15 -6.56
C SER A 53 -23.60 19.55 -7.15
N VAL A 54 -22.38 19.91 -7.56
CA VAL A 54 -22.09 21.19 -8.23
C VAL A 54 -22.77 21.26 -9.60
N LEU A 55 -22.75 20.17 -10.39
CA LEU A 55 -23.44 20.09 -11.68
C LEU A 55 -24.96 20.29 -11.53
N VAL A 56 -25.57 19.58 -10.57
CA VAL A 56 -27.00 19.74 -10.25
C VAL A 56 -27.28 21.17 -9.78
N GLY A 57 -26.39 21.75 -8.97
CA GLY A 57 -26.46 23.14 -8.53
C GLY A 57 -26.51 24.13 -9.69
N TYR A 58 -25.64 23.96 -10.70
CA TYR A 58 -25.66 24.78 -11.92
C TYR A 58 -26.97 24.63 -12.70
N ILE A 59 -27.47 23.41 -12.88
CA ILE A 59 -28.71 23.15 -13.64
C ILE A 59 -29.93 23.78 -12.94
N LEU A 60 -29.98 23.74 -11.61
CA LEU A 60 -31.14 24.22 -10.85
C LEU A 60 -31.09 25.72 -10.54
N SER A 61 -29.89 26.30 -10.45
CA SER A 61 -29.70 27.68 -9.94
C SER A 61 -29.29 28.69 -11.01
N THR A 62 -28.94 28.24 -12.22
CA THR A 62 -28.47 29.12 -13.30
C THR A 62 -29.15 28.78 -14.62
N GLU A 63 -29.38 29.78 -15.47
CA GLU A 63 -29.96 29.58 -16.82
C GLU A 63 -28.94 29.05 -17.85
N LEU A 64 -27.93 28.31 -17.39
CA LEU A 64 -26.88 27.76 -18.24
C LEU A 64 -27.41 26.56 -19.03
N SER A 65 -27.00 26.44 -20.29
CA SER A 65 -27.25 25.23 -21.07
C SER A 65 -26.52 24.03 -20.44
N LEU A 66 -27.06 22.82 -20.63
CA LEU A 66 -26.47 21.59 -20.09
C LEU A 66 -24.99 21.44 -20.45
N ALA A 67 -24.62 21.72 -21.71
CA ALA A 67 -23.23 21.66 -22.17
C ALA A 67 -22.32 22.65 -21.42
N SER A 68 -22.80 23.87 -21.18
CA SER A 68 -22.04 24.90 -20.46
C SER A 68 -21.90 24.60 -18.96
N ALA A 69 -22.93 24.01 -18.33
CA ALA A 69 -22.89 23.56 -16.94
C ALA A 69 -21.90 22.40 -16.74
N ILE A 70 -21.88 21.43 -17.68
CA ILE A 70 -20.91 20.32 -17.68
C ILE A 70 -19.49 20.87 -17.83
N LEU A 71 -19.25 21.77 -18.81
CA LEU A 71 -17.93 22.33 -19.05
C LEU A 71 -17.40 23.14 -17.85
N ARG A 72 -18.26 23.94 -17.20
CA ARG A 72 -17.89 24.68 -15.98
C ARG A 72 -17.59 23.77 -14.81
N THR A 73 -18.39 22.72 -14.61
CA THR A 73 -18.15 21.76 -13.53
C THR A 73 -16.87 20.97 -13.76
N TYR A 74 -16.62 20.54 -14.99
CA TYR A 74 -15.39 19.84 -15.38
C TYR A 74 -14.15 20.72 -15.17
N SER A 75 -14.18 21.97 -15.63
CA SER A 75 -13.05 22.89 -15.49
C SER A 75 -12.78 23.24 -14.01
N ALA A 76 -13.82 23.42 -13.20
CA ALA A 76 -13.69 23.60 -11.75
C ALA A 76 -13.03 22.40 -11.06
N GLY A 77 -13.43 21.17 -11.43
CA GLY A 77 -12.80 19.94 -10.94
C GLY A 77 -11.35 19.80 -11.39
N ALA A 78 -11.05 20.10 -12.67
CA ALA A 78 -9.69 20.09 -13.19
C ALA A 78 -8.79 21.10 -12.45
N ALA A 79 -9.27 22.32 -12.20
CA ALA A 79 -8.53 23.33 -11.43
C ALA A 79 -8.24 22.89 -9.98
N PHE A 80 -9.18 22.20 -9.32
CA PHE A 80 -8.94 21.60 -8.01
C PHE A 80 -7.82 20.55 -8.05
N LEU A 81 -7.83 19.65 -9.03
CA LEU A 81 -6.79 18.62 -9.20
C LEU A 81 -5.42 19.23 -9.52
N VAL A 82 -5.38 20.29 -10.33
CA VAL A 82 -4.16 21.06 -10.59
C VAL A 82 -3.63 21.66 -9.28
N GLY A 83 -4.48 22.32 -8.49
CA GLY A 83 -4.10 22.86 -7.17
C GLY A 83 -3.54 21.80 -6.21
N LEU A 84 -4.11 20.59 -6.22
CA LEU A 84 -3.63 19.46 -5.44
C LEU A 84 -2.24 18.96 -5.88
N SER A 85 -1.94 19.09 -7.18
CA SER A 85 -0.70 18.58 -7.80
C SER A 85 0.47 19.58 -7.69
N VAL A 86 0.20 20.89 -7.76
CA VAL A 86 1.22 21.97 -7.74
C VAL A 86 2.03 21.97 -6.44
N CYS A 87 1.47 21.52 -5.32
CA CYS A 87 2.20 21.42 -4.05
C CYS A 87 3.02 20.12 -3.92
N GLY A 88 2.86 19.15 -4.82
CA GLY A 88 3.68 17.94 -4.89
C GLY A 88 5.03 18.17 -5.57
N SER A 89 5.08 19.06 -6.57
CA SER A 89 6.25 19.26 -7.42
C SER A 89 7.42 20.02 -6.77
N PHE A 90 7.20 20.72 -5.66
CA PHE A 90 8.29 21.44 -4.98
C PHE A 90 9.25 20.53 -4.18
N VAL A 91 8.94 19.23 -4.07
CA VAL A 91 9.84 18.21 -3.46
C VAL A 91 10.18 17.10 -4.46
N GLU A 92 9.88 17.29 -5.74
CA GLU A 92 10.23 16.33 -6.82
C GLU A 92 11.71 16.37 -7.21
N SER A 93 12.51 17.28 -6.64
CA SER A 93 13.95 17.40 -6.96
C SER A 93 14.82 16.20 -6.51
N ILE A 94 14.23 15.14 -5.95
CA ILE A 94 14.89 13.84 -5.70
C ILE A 94 14.02 12.66 -6.21
N SER A 95 12.93 12.91 -6.95
CA SER A 95 12.10 11.84 -7.55
C SER A 95 12.75 11.38 -8.85
N VAL A 96 13.47 10.27 -8.78
CA VAL A 96 14.08 9.63 -9.94
C VAL A 96 13.00 9.01 -10.81
N GLY A 97 12.64 9.68 -11.90
CA GLY A 97 11.55 9.24 -12.77
C GLY A 97 10.19 9.39 -12.09
N SER A 98 9.13 9.60 -12.87
CA SER A 98 7.79 9.60 -12.29
C SER A 98 7.57 8.27 -11.56
N TYR A 99 7.06 8.29 -10.34
CA TYR A 99 6.65 7.08 -9.60
C TYR A 99 5.87 6.10 -10.50
N LEU A 100 5.03 6.66 -11.40
CA LEU A 100 4.28 5.92 -12.41
C LEU A 100 5.17 5.17 -13.42
N PHE A 101 6.31 5.73 -13.82
CA PHE A 101 7.28 5.03 -14.67
C PHE A 101 7.93 3.86 -13.92
N SER A 102 8.31 4.05 -12.66
CA SER A 102 8.86 2.97 -11.83
C SER A 102 7.83 1.85 -11.62
N VAL A 103 6.57 2.21 -11.33
CA VAL A 103 5.45 1.26 -11.23
C VAL A 103 5.20 0.55 -12.57
N TYR A 104 5.20 1.27 -13.69
CA TYR A 104 4.99 0.69 -15.02
C TYR A 104 6.09 -0.31 -15.41
N ASP A 105 7.35 0.10 -15.28
CA ASP A 105 8.52 -0.74 -15.59
C ASP A 105 8.53 -1.99 -14.69
N THR A 106 8.24 -1.81 -13.40
CA THR A 106 8.15 -2.89 -12.43
C THR A 106 6.98 -3.82 -12.69
N ALA A 107 5.80 -3.31 -13.06
CA ALA A 107 4.64 -4.13 -13.38
C ALA A 107 4.87 -4.97 -14.63
N ARG A 108 5.61 -4.44 -15.61
CA ARG A 108 5.94 -5.15 -16.85
C ARG A 108 6.98 -6.25 -16.65
N THR A 109 8.00 -5.97 -15.84
CA THR A 109 9.15 -6.87 -15.65
C THR A 109 9.00 -7.78 -14.44
N LEU A 110 8.19 -7.40 -13.46
CA LEU A 110 8.10 -7.99 -12.12
C LEU A 110 9.45 -8.05 -11.38
N GLN A 111 10.36 -7.13 -11.71
CA GLN A 111 11.74 -7.09 -11.21
C GLN A 111 12.04 -5.82 -10.38
N TYR A 112 11.13 -5.43 -9.47
CA TYR A 112 11.29 -4.24 -8.63
C TYR A 112 12.65 -4.19 -7.91
N HIS A 113 13.10 -5.33 -7.38
CA HIS A 113 14.35 -5.44 -6.65
C HIS A 113 15.58 -5.03 -7.49
N LEU A 114 15.59 -5.33 -8.80
CA LEU A 114 16.65 -4.89 -9.71
C LEU A 114 16.56 -3.41 -10.01
N HIS A 115 15.34 -2.86 -10.12
CA HIS A 115 15.12 -1.43 -10.29
C HIS A 115 15.67 -0.66 -9.08
N VAL A 116 15.29 -1.07 -7.86
CA VAL A 116 15.79 -0.48 -6.61
C VAL A 116 17.30 -0.61 -6.49
N GLN A 117 17.88 -1.76 -6.86
CA GLN A 117 19.34 -1.93 -6.90
C GLN A 117 20.01 -0.93 -7.84
N LYS A 118 19.50 -0.76 -9.07
CA LYS A 118 20.03 0.22 -10.04
C LYS A 118 19.96 1.65 -9.50
N LEU A 119 18.87 1.99 -8.79
CA LEU A 119 18.73 3.29 -8.15
C LEU A 119 19.79 3.51 -7.06
N HIS A 120 19.99 2.54 -6.18
CA HIS A 120 21.02 2.62 -5.15
C HIS A 120 22.44 2.70 -5.74
N SER A 121 22.72 1.98 -6.83
CA SER A 121 24.00 2.10 -7.55
C SER A 121 24.25 3.50 -8.12
N LYS A 122 23.19 4.25 -8.45
CA LYS A 122 23.30 5.58 -9.06
C LYS A 122 23.24 6.73 -8.05
N TYR A 123 22.40 6.62 -7.03
CA TYR A 123 22.11 7.72 -6.10
C TYR A 123 22.60 7.46 -4.66
N GLY A 124 23.14 6.27 -4.39
CA GLY A 124 23.72 5.90 -3.10
C GLY A 124 22.70 5.29 -2.13
N ASP A 125 22.98 5.41 -0.84
CA ASP A 125 22.34 4.61 0.21
C ASP A 125 20.88 4.97 0.50
N PHE A 126 20.44 6.18 0.16
CA PHE A 126 19.10 6.68 0.44
C PHE A 126 18.43 7.09 -0.87
N VAL A 127 17.38 6.37 -1.25
CA VAL A 127 16.66 6.64 -2.50
C VAL A 127 15.17 6.74 -2.21
N ARG A 128 14.55 7.80 -2.71
CA ARG A 128 13.09 7.95 -2.68
C ARG A 128 12.50 7.27 -3.92
N THR A 129 11.81 6.15 -3.74
CA THR A 129 11.17 5.37 -4.82
C THR A 129 9.71 5.76 -5.06
N GLY A 130 9.07 6.41 -4.08
CA GLY A 130 7.69 6.87 -4.19
C GLY A 130 7.41 8.14 -3.39
N PRO A 131 6.19 8.71 -3.52
CA PRO A 131 5.84 9.97 -2.87
C PRO A 131 6.01 9.96 -1.33
N ARG A 132 5.81 8.79 -0.72
CA ARG A 132 5.95 8.54 0.73
C ARG A 132 6.84 7.34 1.03
N GLU A 133 7.68 6.93 0.09
CA GLU A 133 8.53 5.72 0.20
C GLU A 133 10.00 6.09 0.05
N VAL A 134 10.82 5.63 0.99
CA VAL A 134 12.28 5.77 0.96
C VAL A 134 12.89 4.40 1.20
N THR A 135 13.74 3.98 0.28
CA THR A 135 14.56 2.78 0.41
C THR A 135 15.92 3.16 1.01
N VAL A 136 16.39 2.34 1.96
CA VAL A 136 17.64 2.59 2.70
C VAL A 136 18.52 1.36 2.60
N LEU A 137 19.72 1.51 2.04
CA LEU A 137 20.70 0.44 1.87
C LEU A 137 21.85 0.57 2.87
N ARG A 138 21.53 0.54 4.18
CA ARG A 138 22.54 0.57 5.25
C ARG A 138 22.21 -0.41 6.36
N ALA A 139 23.21 -1.20 6.78
CA ALA A 139 23.08 -2.11 7.92
C ALA A 139 22.71 -1.37 9.22
N SER A 140 23.26 -0.16 9.44
CA SER A 140 22.95 0.65 10.61
C SER A 140 21.50 1.11 10.69
N ALA A 141 20.76 1.11 9.58
CA ALA A 141 19.34 1.48 9.56
C ALA A 141 18.44 0.37 10.09
N VAL A 142 18.89 -0.90 10.11
CA VAL A 142 18.09 -2.05 10.53
C VAL A 142 17.61 -1.88 11.97
N GLU A 143 18.51 -1.55 12.90
CA GLU A 143 18.14 -1.35 14.30
C GLU A 143 17.27 -0.09 14.48
N LEU A 144 17.55 0.98 13.72
CA LEU A 144 16.76 2.21 13.81
C LEU A 144 15.30 2.02 13.32
N ILE A 145 15.09 1.17 12.31
CA ILE A 145 13.78 0.95 11.68
C ILE A 145 13.04 -0.22 12.35
N TYR A 146 13.72 -1.33 12.61
CA TYR A 146 13.13 -2.58 13.09
C TYR A 146 13.44 -2.91 14.55
N GLY A 147 14.35 -2.16 15.19
CA GLY A 147 14.71 -2.37 16.58
C GLY A 147 13.57 -2.12 17.55
N SER A 148 13.72 -2.63 18.76
CA SER A 148 12.69 -2.59 19.81
C SER A 148 12.25 -1.17 20.21
N SER A 149 13.18 -0.21 20.13
CA SER A 149 12.96 1.21 20.43
C SER A 149 12.50 2.04 19.23
N SER A 150 12.40 1.43 18.04
CA SER A 150 12.00 2.12 16.82
C SER A 150 10.61 2.73 16.98
N LYS A 151 10.42 3.94 16.42
CA LYS A 151 9.10 4.57 16.29
C LYS A 151 8.40 4.16 14.99
N CYS A 152 9.11 3.54 14.06
CA CYS A 152 8.53 3.05 12.81
C CYS A 152 7.50 1.96 13.11
N THR A 153 6.41 2.01 12.36
CA THR A 153 5.36 0.99 12.30
C THR A 153 5.31 0.45 10.88
N LYS A 154 4.65 -0.70 10.70
CA LYS A 154 4.35 -1.21 9.36
C LYS A 154 3.56 -0.16 8.59
N GLY A 155 3.87 -0.01 7.29
CA GLY A 155 3.21 0.96 6.41
C GLY A 155 1.76 0.58 6.08
N THR A 156 1.07 1.49 5.40
CA THR A 156 -0.33 1.35 4.93
C THR A 156 -0.56 0.16 4.01
N TRP A 157 0.49 -0.36 3.37
CA TRP A 157 0.43 -1.60 2.57
C TRP A 157 -0.18 -2.78 3.33
N TYR A 158 0.05 -2.86 4.64
CA TYR A 158 -0.48 -3.95 5.48
C TYR A 158 -1.99 -3.83 5.78
N ASP A 159 -2.63 -2.70 5.45
CA ASP A 159 -4.08 -2.52 5.59
C ASP A 159 -4.88 -3.08 4.41
N GLN A 160 -4.20 -3.59 3.37
CA GLN A 160 -4.84 -4.18 2.18
C GLN A 160 -5.84 -5.30 2.52
N ASN A 161 -5.59 -6.05 3.60
CA ASN A 161 -6.51 -7.08 4.10
C ASN A 161 -7.67 -6.46 4.88
N SER A 162 -7.36 -5.56 5.83
CA SER A 162 -8.33 -4.76 6.55
C SER A 162 -7.63 -3.64 7.31
N GLY A 163 -8.18 -2.41 7.26
CA GLY A 163 -7.75 -1.33 8.14
C GLY A 163 -8.18 -1.50 9.60
N ASN A 164 -8.94 -2.57 9.92
CA ASN A 164 -9.27 -2.89 11.30
C ASN A 164 -8.21 -3.87 11.86
N PRO A 165 -7.38 -3.45 12.84
CA PRO A 165 -6.33 -4.31 13.41
C PRO A 165 -6.88 -5.56 14.11
N ASP A 166 -8.17 -5.58 14.45
CA ASP A 166 -8.80 -6.74 15.07
C ASP A 166 -9.15 -7.85 14.07
N LYS A 167 -9.24 -7.52 12.77
CA LYS A 167 -9.66 -8.41 11.68
C LYS A 167 -8.53 -8.88 10.78
N VAL A 168 -7.27 -8.65 11.17
CA VAL A 168 -6.09 -9.07 10.39
C VAL A 168 -5.27 -10.12 11.13
N GLY A 169 -4.52 -10.93 10.38
CA GLY A 169 -3.51 -11.83 10.94
C GLY A 169 -2.37 -11.06 11.60
N ILE A 170 -1.60 -11.72 12.47
CA ILE A 170 -0.53 -11.08 13.26
C ILE A 170 0.53 -10.39 12.39
N GLU A 171 0.83 -10.98 11.25
CA GLU A 171 1.75 -10.48 10.24
C GLU A 171 1.33 -9.12 9.68
N ASN A 172 0.03 -8.82 9.70
CA ASN A 172 -0.54 -7.58 9.19
C ASN A 172 -0.87 -6.55 10.29
N VAL A 173 -0.83 -6.91 11.57
CA VAL A 173 -1.09 -5.96 12.67
C VAL A 173 -0.01 -4.88 12.70
N ARG A 174 -0.44 -3.61 12.56
CA ARG A 174 0.40 -2.40 12.61
C ARG A 174 0.51 -1.80 14.01
N ASP A 175 -0.52 -1.97 14.82
CA ASP A 175 -0.56 -1.55 16.24
C ASP A 175 0.39 -2.42 17.08
N LYS A 176 1.39 -1.79 17.71
CA LYS A 176 2.44 -2.50 18.44
C LYS A 176 1.92 -3.24 19.67
N GLU A 177 0.94 -2.68 20.38
CA GLU A 177 0.43 -3.29 21.59
C GLU A 177 -0.47 -4.48 21.27
N LYS A 178 -1.37 -4.34 20.29
CA LYS A 178 -2.17 -5.47 19.80
C LYS A 178 -1.28 -6.57 19.23
N HIS A 179 -0.24 -6.21 18.48
CA HIS A 179 0.74 -7.17 17.97
C HIS A 179 1.44 -7.91 19.11
N ARG A 180 1.93 -7.18 20.13
CA ARG A 180 2.60 -7.75 21.30
C ARG A 180 1.73 -8.76 22.04
N VAL A 181 0.45 -8.44 22.26
CA VAL A 181 -0.49 -9.34 22.94
C VAL A 181 -0.71 -10.61 22.12
N ARG A 182 -0.97 -10.47 20.81
CA ARG A 182 -1.21 -11.62 19.90
C ARG A 182 0.04 -12.49 19.72
N ARG A 183 1.23 -11.88 19.72
CA ARG A 183 2.51 -12.58 19.53
C ARG A 183 2.79 -13.61 20.62
N LYS A 184 2.33 -13.37 21.86
CA LYS A 184 2.50 -14.31 22.98
C LYS A 184 1.98 -15.72 22.69
N ALA A 185 0.88 -15.86 21.94
CA ALA A 185 0.37 -17.17 21.58
C ALA A 185 1.28 -17.87 20.56
N TRP A 186 1.75 -17.12 19.56
CA TRP A 186 2.69 -17.61 18.55
C TRP A 186 4.03 -18.01 19.14
N ASP A 187 4.55 -17.27 20.12
CA ASP A 187 5.84 -17.60 20.76
C ASP A 187 5.79 -18.94 21.51
N LYS A 188 4.60 -19.39 21.95
CA LYS A 188 4.44 -20.73 22.54
C LYS A 188 4.56 -21.84 21.49
N GLY A 189 4.06 -21.62 20.28
CA GLY A 189 4.08 -22.60 19.19
C GLY A 189 5.34 -22.55 18.33
N LEU A 190 5.99 -21.39 18.21
CA LEU A 190 7.17 -21.20 17.35
C LEU A 190 8.44 -20.88 18.14
N GLY A 191 8.39 -20.93 19.47
CA GLY A 191 9.57 -20.77 20.32
C GLY A 191 10.48 -22.02 20.29
N PHE A 192 11.74 -21.86 20.69
CA PHE A 192 12.75 -22.92 20.68
C PHE A 192 12.31 -24.24 21.34
N ARG A 193 11.54 -24.17 22.44
CA ARG A 193 11.03 -25.36 23.13
C ARG A 193 10.03 -26.15 22.28
N ALA A 194 9.16 -25.46 21.54
CA ALA A 194 8.20 -26.10 20.64
C ALA A 194 8.90 -26.62 19.38
N LEU A 195 9.83 -25.86 18.81
CA LEU A 195 10.59 -26.32 17.64
C LEU A 195 11.32 -27.64 17.90
N LYS A 196 11.87 -27.83 19.11
CA LYS A 196 12.52 -29.09 19.51
C LYS A 196 11.56 -30.29 19.50
N THR A 197 10.27 -30.10 19.78
CA THR A 197 9.30 -31.21 19.73
C THR A 197 8.88 -31.54 18.30
N TYR A 198 9.08 -30.64 17.35
CA TYR A 198 8.75 -30.83 15.93
C TYR A 198 9.87 -31.48 15.12
N GLU A 199 11.10 -31.47 15.62
CA GLU A 199 12.29 -31.94 14.91
C GLU A 199 12.08 -33.30 14.24
N THR A 200 11.71 -34.34 15.00
CA THR A 200 11.48 -35.69 14.47
C THR A 200 10.41 -35.72 13.39
N ARG A 201 9.35 -34.93 13.55
CA ARG A 201 8.23 -34.86 12.58
C ARG A 201 8.68 -34.21 11.28
N VAL A 202 9.39 -33.10 11.37
CA VAL A 202 9.96 -32.40 10.22
C VAL A 202 10.99 -33.27 9.51
N SER A 203 11.88 -33.96 10.25
CA SER A 203 12.83 -34.93 9.68
C SER A 203 12.12 -36.05 8.92
N GLY A 204 10.98 -36.53 9.43
CA GLY A 204 10.14 -37.49 8.71
C GLY A 204 9.66 -36.96 7.35
N LYS A 205 9.21 -35.70 7.30
CA LYS A 205 8.83 -35.02 6.04
C LYS A 205 10.02 -34.79 5.11
N VAL A 206 11.19 -34.47 5.64
CA VAL A 206 12.43 -34.36 4.86
C VAL A 206 12.77 -35.69 4.22
N ASN A 207 12.68 -36.81 4.95
CA ASN A 207 12.96 -38.14 4.40
C ASN A 207 12.00 -38.49 3.24
N GLN A 208 10.72 -38.11 3.35
CA GLN A 208 9.74 -38.28 2.25
C GLN A 208 10.15 -37.47 1.01
N LEU A 209 10.54 -36.20 1.19
CA LEU A 209 11.05 -35.37 0.11
C LEU A 209 12.31 -35.97 -0.53
N MET A 210 13.28 -36.41 0.29
CA MET A 210 14.52 -37.03 -0.19
C MET A 210 14.26 -38.30 -0.99
N THR A 211 13.27 -39.10 -0.59
CA THR A 211 12.88 -40.32 -1.32
C THR A 211 12.33 -39.98 -2.70
N ARG A 212 11.52 -38.93 -2.80
CA ARG A 212 10.89 -38.48 -4.05
C ARG A 212 11.91 -37.91 -5.04
N ILE A 213 12.84 -37.09 -4.56
CA ILE A 213 13.88 -36.48 -5.41
C ILE A 213 15.03 -37.45 -5.70
N GLY A 214 15.25 -38.45 -4.84
CA GLY A 214 16.32 -39.45 -4.95
C GLY A 214 16.08 -40.54 -5.99
N THR A 215 15.05 -40.43 -6.84
CA THR A 215 14.66 -41.45 -7.83
C THR A 215 15.58 -41.51 -9.06
N GLY A 216 16.54 -40.58 -9.18
CA GLY A 216 17.43 -40.47 -10.33
C GLY A 216 16.76 -39.93 -11.61
N LYS A 217 15.49 -39.50 -11.50
CA LYS A 217 14.73 -38.88 -12.60
C LYS A 217 14.69 -37.37 -12.41
N PRO A 218 14.57 -36.58 -13.49
CA PRO A 218 14.28 -35.15 -13.37
C PRO A 218 12.98 -34.93 -12.59
N VAL A 219 13.04 -34.07 -11.58
CA VAL A 219 11.90 -33.71 -10.72
C VAL A 219 11.68 -32.19 -10.72
N ASN A 220 10.43 -31.77 -10.56
CA ASN A 220 10.10 -30.36 -10.39
C ASN A 220 10.25 -29.96 -8.91
N ILE A 221 11.46 -29.53 -8.54
CA ILE A 221 11.78 -29.19 -7.15
C ILE A 221 10.93 -28.03 -6.61
N THR A 222 10.48 -27.11 -7.46
CA THR A 222 9.59 -26.01 -7.05
C THR A 222 8.28 -26.56 -6.50
N GLN A 223 7.69 -27.53 -7.21
CA GLN A 223 6.46 -28.17 -6.78
C GLN A 223 6.67 -29.05 -5.54
N ASP A 224 7.73 -29.86 -5.53
CA ASP A 224 8.00 -30.75 -4.39
C ASP A 224 8.33 -29.97 -3.11
N ASN A 225 9.00 -28.82 -3.20
CA ASN A 225 9.22 -27.92 -2.06
C ASN A 225 7.91 -27.31 -1.54
N ILE A 226 6.98 -26.95 -2.43
CA ILE A 226 5.66 -26.48 -2.02
C ILE A 226 4.92 -27.59 -1.27
N PHE A 227 4.93 -28.82 -1.81
CA PHE A 227 4.31 -29.98 -1.16
C PHE A 227 4.90 -30.27 0.21
N TYR A 228 6.23 -30.24 0.31
CA TYR A 228 6.93 -30.37 1.59
C TYR A 228 6.52 -29.29 2.60
N ALA A 229 6.50 -28.02 2.18
CA ALA A 229 6.13 -26.92 3.06
C ALA A 229 4.67 -27.04 3.55
N PHE A 230 3.73 -27.43 2.68
CA PHE A 230 2.34 -27.65 3.06
C PHE A 230 2.18 -28.82 4.03
N ASP A 231 2.87 -29.93 3.80
CA ASP A 231 2.82 -31.09 4.69
C ASP A 231 3.42 -30.80 6.06
N VAL A 232 4.55 -30.09 6.12
CA VAL A 232 5.17 -29.65 7.39
C VAL A 232 4.24 -28.70 8.13
N MET A 233 3.65 -27.73 7.42
CA MET A 233 2.71 -26.78 8.02
C MET A 233 1.45 -27.49 8.53
N GLY A 234 0.86 -28.41 7.75
CA GLY A 234 -0.29 -29.21 8.15
C GLY A 234 -0.02 -30.02 9.42
N ASP A 235 1.14 -30.66 9.47
CA ASP A 235 1.53 -31.50 10.59
C ASP A 235 1.78 -30.65 11.85
N ILE A 236 2.54 -29.57 11.76
CA ILE A 236 2.87 -28.73 12.92
C ILE A 236 1.65 -27.91 13.39
N ALA A 237 0.95 -27.24 12.48
CA ALA A 237 -0.10 -26.27 12.84
C ALA A 237 -1.45 -26.94 13.12
N PHE A 238 -1.76 -28.04 12.44
CA PHE A 238 -3.08 -28.69 12.51
C PHE A 238 -3.03 -30.15 12.97
N SER A 239 -1.83 -30.67 13.29
CA SER A 239 -1.64 -32.10 13.62
C SER A 239 -2.23 -33.03 12.57
N LYS A 240 -2.14 -32.63 11.29
CA LYS A 240 -2.74 -33.35 10.17
C LYS A 240 -1.74 -33.51 9.03
N ASP A 241 -1.62 -34.74 8.54
CA ASP A 241 -0.91 -35.01 7.30
C ASP A 241 -1.80 -34.63 6.11
N PHE A 242 -1.31 -33.76 5.22
CA PHE A 242 -2.02 -33.40 3.98
C PHE A 242 -1.69 -34.33 2.82
N HIS A 243 -0.74 -35.25 3.02
CA HIS A 243 -0.36 -36.28 2.06
C HIS A 243 0.13 -35.70 0.71
N MET A 244 0.71 -34.51 0.71
CA MET A 244 1.18 -33.87 -0.52
C MET A 244 2.46 -34.52 -1.06
N LEU A 245 3.30 -35.08 -0.17
CA LEU A 245 4.55 -35.75 -0.53
C LEU A 245 4.42 -37.25 -0.80
N ARG A 246 3.29 -37.87 -0.43
CA ARG A 246 3.06 -39.32 -0.60
C ARG A 246 2.46 -39.66 -1.96
#